data_AF-A0A956N899-F1
#
_entry.id   AF-A0A956N899-F1
#
_cell.length_a   1.000
_cell.length_b   1.000
_cell.length_c   1.000
_cell.angle_alpha   90.00
_cell.angle_beta   90.00
_cell.angle_gamma   90.00
#
_symmetry.space_group_name_H-M   'P 1'
#
loop_
_entity.id
_entity.type
_entity.pdbx_description
1 polymer ?
#
loop_
_entity_poly.entity_id
_entity_poly.type
_entity_poly.pdbx_seq_one_letter_code
_entity_poly.pdbx_strand_id
1 'polypeptide(L)'
;MFHKIRKIHFVGIGGTGMCGIAEVLANLGYEVSGSDLADGDSVRRLRHHGARVAIGHAAENLGDAQVVVVSSAVRPTNPEVVEARERGVPVIPRAEMLAE
;
A
#
# COMPACT_ATOMS: atom_id res chain seq x y z
N MET A 1 -13.17 1.93 14.17
CA MET A 1 -11.92 1.90 14.97
C MET A 1 -10.79 2.73 14.34
N PHE A 2 -11.00 3.35 13.17
CA PHE A 2 -9.95 4.01 12.36
C PHE A 2 -10.17 5.50 12.05
N HIS A 3 -10.86 6.26 12.92
CA HIS A 3 -11.21 7.68 12.67
C HIS A 3 -10.01 8.65 12.44
N LYS A 4 -8.76 8.17 12.49
CA LYS A 4 -7.54 8.96 12.22
C LYS A 4 -6.58 8.35 11.19
N ILE A 5 -6.87 7.19 10.61
CA ILE A 5 -6.02 6.64 9.55
C ILE A 5 -6.33 7.38 8.26
N ARG A 6 -5.31 8.03 7.71
CA ARG A 6 -5.35 8.72 6.43
C ARG A 6 -4.26 8.22 5.47
N LYS A 7 -3.14 7.72 5.99
CA LYS A 7 -1.96 7.33 5.20
C LYS A 7 -1.84 5.81 5.10
N ILE A 8 -2.07 5.27 3.91
CA ILE A 8 -2.14 3.83 3.66
C ILE A 8 -1.04 3.47 2.65
N HIS A 9 -0.23 2.47 2.98
CA HIS A 9 0.82 1.98 2.10
C HIS A 9 0.52 0.58 1.59
N PHE A 10 0.56 0.38 0.28
CA PHE A 10 0.31 -0.91 -0.37
C PHE A 10 1.60 -1.53 -0.87
N VAL A 11 1.90 -2.77 -0.46
CA VAL A 11 3.02 -3.54 -1.00
C VAL A 11 2.52 -4.44 -2.14
N GLY A 12 3.02 -4.23 -3.36
CA GLY A 12 2.49 -4.86 -4.57
C GLY A 12 1.19 -4.20 -5.05
N ILE A 13 1.17 -2.87 -5.06
CA ILE A 13 -0.03 -2.04 -5.32
C ILE A 13 -0.60 -2.21 -6.74
N GLY A 14 0.22 -2.57 -7.72
CA GLY A 14 -0.16 -2.78 -9.11
C GLY A 14 -0.88 -4.11 -9.38
N GLY A 15 -0.85 -5.04 -8.42
CA GLY A 15 -1.45 -6.37 -8.55
C GLY A 15 -2.98 -6.36 -8.65
N THR A 16 -3.52 -7.40 -9.27
CA THR A 16 -4.96 -7.61 -9.43
C THR A 16 -5.66 -7.62 -8.06
N GLY A 17 -6.63 -6.72 -7.88
CA GLY A 17 -7.39 -6.55 -6.64
C GLY A 17 -6.73 -5.62 -5.63
N MET A 18 -5.44 -5.33 -5.71
CA MET A 18 -4.79 -4.30 -4.90
C MET A 18 -5.01 -2.92 -5.50
N CYS A 19 -4.82 -2.80 -6.83
CA CYS A 19 -4.92 -1.51 -7.51
C CYS A 19 -6.32 -0.89 -7.44
N GLY A 20 -7.37 -1.71 -7.52
CA GLY A 20 -8.74 -1.22 -7.38
C GLY A 20 -9.05 -0.66 -6.00
N ILE A 21 -8.57 -1.31 -4.94
CA ILE A 21 -8.75 -0.83 -3.56
C ILE A 21 -7.99 0.47 -3.35
N ALA A 22 -6.73 0.51 -3.78
CA ALA A 22 -5.90 1.70 -3.70
C ALA A 22 -6.52 2.90 -4.44
N GLU A 23 -7.12 2.66 -5.61
CA GLU A 23 -7.79 3.68 -6.41
C GLU A 23 -9.05 4.23 -5.70
N VAL A 24 -9.88 3.34 -5.13
CA VAL A 24 -11.05 3.75 -4.34
C VAL A 24 -10.63 4.60 -3.14
N LEU A 25 -9.61 4.18 -2.39
CA LEU A 25 -9.14 4.92 -1.21
C LEU A 25 -8.57 6.29 -1.58
N ALA A 26 -7.81 6.38 -2.67
CA ALA A 26 -7.32 7.67 -3.17
C ALA A 26 -8.49 8.60 -3.51
N ASN A 27 -9.52 8.09 -4.18
CA ASN A 27 -10.73 8.86 -4.51
C ASN A 27 -11.55 9.27 -3.27
N LEU A 28 -11.51 8.47 -2.19
CA LEU A 28 -12.13 8.81 -0.90
C LEU A 28 -11.30 9.82 -0.08
N GLY A 29 -10.16 10.29 -0.61
CA GLY A 29 -9.31 11.31 0.02
C GLY A 29 -8.28 10.76 1.01
N TYR A 30 -8.02 9.45 1.00
CA TYR A 30 -6.89 8.88 1.71
C TYR A 30 -5.59 9.19 0.97
N GLU A 31 -4.53 9.38 1.74
CA GLU A 31 -3.17 9.49 1.23
C GLU A 31 -2.64 8.08 0.93
N VAL A 32 -2.78 7.67 -0.33
CA VAL A 32 -2.35 6.35 -0.78
C VAL A 32 -0.90 6.40 -1.26
N SER A 33 -0.11 5.46 -0.77
CA SER A 33 1.23 5.18 -1.25
C SER A 33 1.41 3.68 -1.50
N GLY A 34 2.48 3.30 -2.18
CA GLY A 34 2.80 1.90 -2.34
C GLY A 34 4.07 1.64 -3.13
N SER A 35 4.36 0.36 -3.29
CA SER A 35 5.49 -0.14 -4.07
C SER A 35 5.02 -1.25 -5.01
N ASP A 36 5.71 -1.39 -6.14
CA ASP A 36 5.54 -2.54 -7.03
C ASP A 36 6.86 -2.88 -7.75
N LEU A 37 6.99 -4.07 -8.31
CA LEU A 37 8.18 -4.49 -9.06
C LEU A 37 8.22 -3.89 -10.46
N ALA A 38 7.08 -3.53 -11.05
CA ALA A 38 6.98 -3.08 -12.43
C ALA A 38 6.17 -1.80 -12.59
N ASP A 39 6.60 -0.93 -13.50
CA ASP A 39 5.88 0.29 -13.89
C ASP A 39 4.82 -0.01 -14.97
N GLY A 40 3.81 -0.78 -14.57
CA GLY A 40 2.68 -1.16 -15.43
C GLY A 40 1.53 -0.15 -15.45
N ASP A 41 0.52 -0.42 -16.26
CA ASP A 41 -0.61 0.49 -16.47
C ASP A 41 -1.39 0.80 -15.18
N SER A 42 -1.56 -0.20 -14.30
CA SER A 42 -2.18 0.01 -12.97
C SER A 42 -1.40 1.02 -12.13
N VAL A 43 -0.07 0.93 -12.11
CA VAL A 43 0.80 1.85 -11.36
C VAL A 43 0.71 3.27 -11.93
N ARG A 44 0.74 3.40 -13.25
CA ARG A 44 0.59 4.71 -13.93
C ARG A 44 -0.76 5.35 -13.64
N ARG A 45 -1.84 4.56 -13.68
CA ARG A 45 -3.19 5.03 -13.35
C ARG A 45 -3.26 5.50 -11.91
N LEU A 46 -2.77 4.72 -10.95
CA LEU A 46 -2.74 5.11 -9.54
C LEU A 46 -1.97 6.42 -9.30
N ARG A 47 -0.80 6.58 -9.94
CA ARG A 47 -0.04 7.84 -9.90
C ARG A 47 -0.84 9.02 -10.46
N HIS A 48 -1.58 8.82 -11.55
CA HIS A 48 -2.48 9.84 -12.10
C HIS A 48 -3.59 10.23 -11.11
N HIS A 49 -4.09 9.28 -10.31
CA HIS A 49 -5.03 9.54 -9.21
C HIS A 49 -4.38 10.05 -7.92
N GLY A 50 -3.10 10.44 -7.96
CA GLY A 50 -2.41 11.07 -6.83
C GLY A 50 -1.74 10.11 -5.85
N ALA A 51 -1.74 8.80 -6.11
CA ALA A 51 -1.02 7.85 -5.28
C ALA A 51 0.51 7.95 -5.49
N ARG A 52 1.28 7.90 -4.40
CA ARG A 52 2.75 7.84 -4.47
C ARG A 52 3.21 6.40 -4.63
N VAL A 53 3.65 6.01 -5.83
CA VAL A 53 4.10 4.63 -6.09
C VAL A 53 5.58 4.56 -6.43
N ALA A 54 6.35 3.80 -5.64
CA ALA A 54 7.75 3.47 -5.90
C ALA A 54 7.88 2.19 -6.74
N ILE A 55 8.95 2.09 -7.54
CA ILE A 55 9.31 0.86 -8.25
C ILE A 55 10.47 0.19 -7.51
N GLY A 56 10.31 -1.11 -7.22
CA GLY A 56 11.16 -1.87 -6.32
C GLY A 56 10.70 -1.75 -4.87
N HIS A 57 11.10 -2.74 -4.06
CA HIS A 57 10.79 -2.77 -2.64
C HIS A 57 11.98 -2.31 -1.81
N ALA A 58 11.77 -1.32 -0.95
CA ALA A 58 12.80 -0.71 -0.11
C ALA A 58 12.16 -0.20 1.19
N ALA A 59 12.85 -0.35 2.32
CA ALA A 59 12.29 0.02 3.63
C ALA A 59 11.87 1.50 3.69
N GLU A 60 12.59 2.36 2.98
CA GLU A 60 12.35 3.79 2.87
C GLU A 60 11.01 4.13 2.19
N ASN A 61 10.48 3.23 1.36
CA ASN A 61 9.18 3.41 0.69
C ASN A 61 8.02 3.53 1.68
N LEU A 62 8.17 2.94 2.88
CA LEU A 62 7.13 2.96 3.91
C LEU A 62 6.76 4.40 4.33
N GLY A 63 7.74 5.32 4.34
CA GLY A 63 7.53 6.71 4.73
C GLY A 63 6.86 6.85 6.10
N ASP A 64 5.75 7.59 6.15
CA ASP A 64 4.94 7.87 7.33
C ASP A 64 3.58 7.14 7.32
N ALA A 65 3.51 5.99 6.66
CA ALA A 65 2.32 5.16 6.58
C ALA A 65 1.81 4.79 7.98
N GLN A 66 0.49 4.85 8.16
CA GLN A 66 -0.18 4.49 9.40
C GLN A 66 -0.69 3.04 9.37
N VAL A 67 -0.80 2.45 8.19
CA VAL A 67 -1.15 1.06 7.97
C VAL A 67 -0.51 0.57 6.67
N VAL A 68 -0.09 -0.69 6.65
CA VAL A 68 0.41 -1.38 5.46
C VAL A 68 -0.57 -2.45 5.03
N VAL A 69 -0.95 -2.43 3.76
CA VAL A 69 -1.81 -3.43 3.14
C VAL A 69 -0.95 -4.32 2.25
N VAL A 70 -1.01 -5.62 2.49
CA VAL A 70 -0.24 -6.62 1.72
C VAL A 70 -1.15 -7.58 0.99
N SER A 71 -0.71 -8.02 -0.19
CA SER A 71 -1.30 -9.17 -0.88
C SER A 71 -0.70 -10.48 -0.37
N SER A 72 -1.33 -11.61 -0.69
CA SER A 72 -0.79 -12.94 -0.37
C SER A 72 0.53 -13.27 -1.08
N ALA A 73 0.89 -12.53 -2.13
CA ALA A 73 2.15 -12.70 -2.84
C ALA A 73 3.34 -12.02 -2.13
N VAL A 74 3.09 -11.15 -1.15
CA VAL A 74 4.13 -10.42 -0.42
C VAL A 74 4.72 -11.32 0.66
N ARG A 75 6.02 -11.59 0.58
CA ARG A 75 6.73 -12.38 1.58
C ARG A 75 6.92 -11.57 2.88
N PRO A 76 6.93 -12.22 4.06
CA PRO A 76 7.24 -11.55 5.33
C PRO A 76 8.63 -10.90 5.39
N THR A 77 9.55 -11.35 4.52
CA THR A 77 10.91 -10.80 4.38
C THR A 77 10.98 -9.58 3.46
N ASN A 78 9.85 -9.09 2.94
CA ASN A 78 9.83 -7.84 2.20
C ASN A 78 10.32 -6.69 3.11
N PRO A 79 11.27 -5.84 2.66
CA PRO A 79 11.86 -4.80 3.50
C PRO A 79 10.83 -3.81 4.05
N GLU A 80 9.75 -3.51 3.32
CA GLU A 80 8.69 -2.61 3.78
C GLU A 80 7.84 -3.24 4.88
N VAL A 81 7.61 -4.57 4.80
CA VAL A 81 6.87 -5.32 5.82
C VAL A 81 7.69 -5.47 7.10
N VAL A 82 9.00 -5.72 6.96
CA VAL A 82 9.93 -5.77 8.10
C VAL A 82 9.97 -4.41 8.79
N GLU A 83 10.18 -3.33 8.04
CA GLU A 83 10.23 -1.97 8.58
C GLU A 83 8.91 -1.59 9.28
N ALA A 84 7.77 -1.92 8.68
CA ALA A 84 6.47 -1.65 9.29
C ALA A 84 6.32 -2.33 10.66
N ARG A 85 6.76 -3.59 10.77
CA ARG A 85 6.74 -4.32 12.04
C ARG A 85 7.69 -3.71 13.07
N GLU A 86 8.89 -3.32 12.66
CA GLU A 86 9.87 -2.67 13.54
C GLU A 86 9.36 -1.32 14.07
N ARG A 87 8.64 -0.56 13.24
CA ARG A 87 7.99 0.71 13.64
C ARG A 87 6.65 0.54 14.38
N GLY A 88 6.15 -0.69 14.53
CA GLY A 88 4.82 -0.95 15.09
C GLY A 88 3.66 -0.47 14.21
N VAL A 89 3.89 -0.25 12.92
CA VAL A 89 2.84 0.05 11.93
C VAL A 89 2.09 -1.25 11.62
N PRO A 90 0.75 -1.28 11.76
CA PRO A 90 -0.04 -2.48 11.50
C PRO A 90 0.08 -2.92 10.04
N VAL A 91 0.31 -4.22 9.85
CA VAL A 91 0.34 -4.86 8.53
C VAL A 91 -0.89 -5.75 8.42
N ILE A 92 -1.81 -5.40 7.52
CA ILE A 92 -3.07 -6.11 7.32
C ILE A 92 -3.15 -6.74 5.92
N PRO A 93 -3.79 -7.91 5.78
CA PRO A 93 -4.06 -8.48 4.47
C PRO A 93 -5.12 -7.67 3.72
N ARG A 94 -5.05 -7.68 2.38
CA ARG A 94 -6.06 -7.09 1.48
C ARG A 94 -7.51 -7.41 1.88
N ALA A 95 -7.78 -8.64 2.32
CA ALA A 95 -9.14 -9.07 2.67
C ALA A 95 -9.72 -8.32 3.87
N GLU A 96 -8.89 -7.94 4.84
CA GLU A 96 -9.30 -7.15 6.00
C GLU A 96 -9.60 -5.70 5.59
N MET A 97 -8.80 -5.13 4.67
CA MET A 97 -9.04 -3.80 4.12
C MET A 97 -10.35 -3.67 3.32
N LEU A 98 -10.88 -4.77 2.80
CA LEU A 98 -12.16 -4.80 2.07
C LEU A 98 -13.38 -4.97 2.98
N ALA A 99 -13.16 -5.47 4.20
CA ALA A 99 -14.23 -5.71 5.16
C ALA A 99 -14.61 -4.44 5.95
N GLU A 100 -13.77 -3.40 5.88
CA GLU A 100 -13.97 -2.06 6.42
C GLU A 100 -14.44 -1.09 5.34
#